data_AF-A0AAW9QJD5-F1
#
_entry.id   AF-A0AAW9QJD5-F1
#
_cell.length_a   1.000
_cell.length_b   1.000
_cell.length_c   1.000
_cell.angle_alpha   90.00
_cell.angle_beta   90.00
_cell.angle_gamma   90.00
#
_symmetry.space_group_name_H-M   'P 1'
#
loop_
_entity.id
_entity.type
_entity.pdbx_description
1 polymer ?
#
loop_
_entity_poly.entity_id
_entity_poly.type
_entity_poly.pdbx_seq_one_letter_code
_entity_poly.pdbx_strand_id
1 'polypeptide(L)'
;MLALLAPAPAAAQSLRCNGQLVSTGESKVSVAAKCGDPLAREMVCVSRELFLWPLPAVPGQVLQPLITPGCVPMEEWTYHRGQGHFLAIVRFRNTAVDSIRDGERMP
;
A
#
# COMPACT_ATOMS: atom_id res chain seq x y z
N MET A 1 -4.23 -42.30 -3.00
CA MET A 1 -4.77 -41.25 -2.10
C MET A 1 -4.66 -39.91 -2.83
N LEU A 2 -5.77 -39.34 -3.30
CA LEU A 2 -5.79 -37.98 -3.83
C LEU A 2 -5.84 -37.01 -2.65
N ALA A 3 -4.79 -36.23 -2.45
CA ALA A 3 -4.80 -35.14 -1.49
C ALA A 3 -5.55 -33.94 -2.10
N LEU A 4 -6.70 -33.58 -1.52
CA LEU A 4 -7.37 -32.31 -1.83
C LEU A 4 -6.57 -31.18 -1.18
N LEU A 5 -5.92 -30.34 -2.01
CA LEU A 5 -5.43 -29.04 -1.54
C LEU A 5 -6.63 -28.10 -1.39
N ALA A 6 -6.94 -27.70 -0.16
CA ALA A 6 -7.91 -26.65 0.10
C ALA A 6 -7.31 -25.28 -0.27
N PRO A 7 -8.05 -24.39 -0.97
CA PRO A 7 -7.58 -23.04 -1.27
C PRO A 7 -7.44 -22.23 0.02
N ALA A 8 -6.29 -21.58 0.20
CA ALA A 8 -6.06 -20.67 1.32
C ALA A 8 -6.93 -19.41 1.17
N PRO A 9 -7.55 -18.90 2.25
CA PRO A 9 -8.29 -17.64 2.19
C PRO A 9 -7.31 -16.48 1.94
N ALA A 10 -7.52 -15.75 0.85
CA ALA A 10 -6.81 -14.51 0.59
C ALA A 10 -7.38 -13.41 1.51
N ALA A 11 -6.63 -13.00 2.53
CA ALA A 11 -7.01 -11.90 3.40
C ALA A 11 -6.77 -10.56 2.69
N ALA A 12 -7.80 -10.05 2.01
CA ALA A 12 -7.81 -8.67 1.54
C ALA A 12 -8.17 -7.75 2.72
N GLN A 13 -7.17 -7.02 3.23
CA GLN A 13 -7.42 -5.97 4.22
C GLN A 13 -8.24 -4.86 3.57
N SER A 14 -9.35 -4.50 4.21
CA SER A 14 -10.29 -3.49 3.72
C SER A 14 -10.67 -2.54 4.85
N LEU A 15 -10.93 -1.29 4.48
CA LEU A 15 -11.38 -0.27 5.42
C LEU A 15 -12.89 -0.11 5.28
N ARG A 16 -13.62 -0.15 6.39
CA ARG A 16 -15.06 0.12 6.43
C ARG A 16 -15.33 1.49 6.99
N CYS A 17 -16.10 2.30 6.25
CA CYS A 17 -16.51 3.64 6.63
C CYS A 17 -17.99 3.82 6.30
N ASN A 18 -18.83 4.18 7.28
CA ASN A 18 -20.25 4.49 7.05
C ASN A 18 -21.02 3.40 6.27
N GLY A 19 -20.71 2.12 6.53
CA GLY A 19 -21.32 0.98 5.82
C GLY A 19 -20.74 0.72 4.42
N GLN A 20 -19.85 1.57 3.92
CA GLN A 20 -19.14 1.39 2.65
C GLN A 20 -17.77 0.75 2.88
N LEU A 21 -17.32 -0.01 1.88
CA LEU A 21 -16.01 -0.65 1.88
C LEU A 21 -15.04 0.13 0.99
N VAL A 22 -13.81 0.27 1.44
CA VAL A 22 -12.66 0.72 0.66
C VAL A 22 -11.71 -0.45 0.50
N SER A 23 -11.32 -0.71 -0.76
CA SER A 23 -10.40 -1.78 -1.15
C SER A 23 -9.17 -1.24 -1.88
N THR A 24 -8.17 -2.10 -2.08
CA THR A 24 -7.01 -1.80 -2.92
C THR A 24 -7.44 -1.42 -4.34
N GLY A 25 -6.69 -0.50 -4.95
CA GLY A 25 -6.98 0.04 -6.29
C GLY A 25 -8.01 1.17 -6.33
N GLU A 26 -8.78 1.41 -5.26
CA GLU A 26 -9.71 2.55 -5.22
C GLU A 26 -8.99 3.90 -5.26
N SER A 27 -9.63 4.91 -5.84
CA SER A 27 -9.04 6.24 -5.93
C SER A 27 -9.07 6.99 -4.59
N LYS A 28 -8.10 7.87 -4.37
CA LYS A 28 -8.02 8.75 -3.19
C LYS A 28 -9.30 9.56 -2.97
N VAL A 29 -9.94 10.00 -4.06
CA VAL A 29 -11.22 10.72 -4.02
C VAL A 29 -12.36 9.82 -3.54
N SER A 30 -12.43 8.56 -4.00
CA SER A 30 -13.40 7.58 -3.52
C SER A 30 -13.25 7.34 -2.01
N VAL A 31 -12.02 7.19 -1.53
CA VAL A 31 -11.74 7.02 -0.10
C VAL A 31 -12.21 8.23 0.70
N ALA A 32 -11.88 9.45 0.26
CA ALA A 32 -12.33 10.68 0.92
C ALA A 32 -13.87 10.80 0.93
N ALA A 33 -14.54 10.42 -0.16
CA ALA A 33 -16.00 10.47 -0.24
C ALA A 33 -16.68 9.46 0.72
N LYS A 34 -16.09 8.28 0.89
CA LYS A 34 -16.62 7.21 1.77
C LYS A 34 -16.32 7.44 3.25
N CYS A 35 -15.10 7.89 3.54
CA CYS A 35 -14.55 7.95 4.89
C CYS A 35 -14.47 9.37 5.48
N GLY A 36 -14.64 10.40 4.66
CA GLY A 36 -14.40 11.78 5.06
C GLY A 36 -12.91 12.09 5.20
N ASP A 37 -12.62 13.16 5.94
CA ASP A 37 -11.25 13.59 6.21
C ASP A 37 -10.53 12.63 7.18
N PRO A 38 -9.28 12.25 6.88
CA PRO A 38 -8.46 11.44 7.78
C PRO A 38 -7.97 12.27 8.98
N LEU A 39 -7.60 11.56 10.04
CA LEU A 39 -6.97 12.14 11.23
C LEU A 39 -5.58 12.72 10.92
N ALA A 40 -4.83 12.06 10.04
CA ALA A 40 -3.51 12.49 9.62
C ALA A 40 -3.26 12.14 8.14
N ARG A 41 -2.47 12.97 7.46
CA ARG A 41 -1.97 12.77 6.10
C ARG A 41 -0.47 12.98 6.09
N GLU A 42 0.29 11.98 5.67
CA GLU A 42 1.75 12.01 5.70
C GLU A 42 2.33 11.60 4.34
N MET A 43 3.40 12.26 3.92
CA MET A 43 4.20 11.81 2.79
C MET A 43 5.32 10.92 3.32
N VAL A 44 5.39 9.69 2.83
CA VAL A 44 6.34 8.68 3.29
C VAL A 44 7.21 8.19 2.16
N CYS A 45 8.44 7.80 2.51
CA CYS A 45 9.35 7.11 1.62
C CYS A 45 9.19 5.60 1.81
N VAL A 46 8.69 4.90 0.80
CA VAL A 46 8.55 3.44 0.86
C VAL A 46 9.64 2.80 0.02
N SER A 47 10.48 1.99 0.68
CA SER A 47 11.52 1.23 -0.01
C SER A 47 10.89 0.20 -0.97
N ARG A 48 11.30 0.26 -2.23
CA ARG A 48 10.90 -0.67 -3.29
C ARG A 48 12.10 -0.99 -4.17
N GLU A 49 12.16 -2.21 -4.67
CA GLU A 49 13.19 -2.58 -5.65
C GLU A 49 12.96 -1.84 -6.96
N LEU A 50 14.02 -1.18 -7.45
CA LEU A 50 14.07 -0.49 -8.73
C LEU A 50 15.05 -1.19 -9.66
N PHE A 51 14.67 -1.30 -10.93
CA PHE A 51 15.54 -1.78 -11.99
C PHE A 51 16.24 -0.59 -12.66
N LEU A 52 17.57 -0.61 -12.66
CA LEU A 52 18.40 0.41 -13.29
C LEU A 52 19.28 -0.24 -14.36
N TRP A 53 19.37 0.42 -15.52
CA TRP A 53 20.29 0.01 -16.58
C TRP A 53 21.61 0.76 -16.43
N PRO A 54 22.71 0.09 -16.05
CA PRO A 54 24.00 0.75 -15.94
C PRO A 54 24.54 1.14 -17.33
N LEU A 55 25.29 2.24 -17.37
CA LEU A 55 25.96 2.67 -18.60
C LEU A 55 27.26 1.86 -18.82
N PRO A 56 27.55 1.43 -20.06
CA PRO A 56 28.80 0.74 -20.37
C PRO A 56 30.00 1.69 -20.18
N ALA A 57 31.03 1.21 -19.50
CA ALA A 57 32.27 1.97 -19.32
C ALA A 57 33.20 1.85 -20.55
N VAL A 58 33.05 0.78 -21.32
CA VAL A 58 33.83 0.51 -22.54
C VAL A 58 32.93 0.02 -23.70
N PRO A 59 33.31 0.28 -24.97
CA PRO A 59 32.57 -0.21 -26.13
C PRO A 59 32.44 -1.74 -26.12
N GLY A 60 31.24 -2.26 -26.42
CA GLY A 60 30.98 -3.70 -26.47
C GLY A 60 30.74 -4.37 -25.11
N GLN A 61 30.81 -3.62 -24.00
CA GLN A 61 30.49 -4.15 -22.69
C GLN A 61 28.99 -4.48 -22.58
N VAL A 62 28.68 -5.75 -22.30
CA VAL A 62 27.32 -6.20 -21.98
C VAL A 62 27.13 -6.15 -20.48
N LEU A 63 26.06 -5.51 -20.02
CA LEU A 63 25.75 -5.34 -18.62
C LEU A 63 24.38 -5.93 -18.27
N GLN A 64 24.26 -6.40 -17.03
CA GLN A 64 23.01 -6.85 -16.45
C GLN A 64 22.31 -5.67 -15.74
N PRO A 65 20.96 -5.70 -15.63
CA PRO A 65 20.22 -4.70 -14.88
C PRO A 65 20.56 -4.79 -13.39
N LEU A 66 20.74 -3.63 -12.75
CA LEU A 66 20.94 -3.56 -11.31
C LEU A 66 19.58 -3.47 -10.60
N ILE A 67 19.40 -4.25 -9.55
CA ILE A 67 18.23 -4.19 -8.65
C ILE A 67 18.69 -3.51 -7.37
N THR A 68 18.12 -2.35 -7.06
CA THR A 68 18.46 -1.61 -5.83
C THR A 68 17.20 -1.13 -5.10
N PRO A 69 17.21 -1.08 -3.76
CA PRO A 69 16.14 -0.44 -3.01
C PRO A 69 16.16 1.07 -3.30
N GLY A 70 15.03 1.57 -3.80
CA GLY A 70 14.79 2.98 -4.06
C GLY A 70 13.65 3.52 -3.20
N CYS A 71 13.69 4.82 -2.95
CA CYS A 71 12.63 5.54 -2.27
C CYS A 71 11.48 5.83 -3.24
N VAL A 72 10.33 5.20 -3.05
CA VAL A 72 9.10 5.57 -3.77
C VAL A 72 8.26 6.47 -2.86
N PRO A 73 8.06 7.75 -3.21
CA PRO A 73 7.22 8.65 -2.43
C PRO A 73 5.77 8.18 -2.51
N MET A 74 5.15 8.02 -1.35
CA MET A 74 3.75 7.61 -1.21
C MET A 74 3.07 8.48 -0.17
N GLU A 75 1.74 8.46 -0.17
CA GLU A 75 0.92 9.20 0.79
C GLU A 75 0.23 8.21 1.72
N GLU A 76 0.22 8.49 3.02
CA GLU A 76 -0.47 7.68 4.02
C GLU A 76 -1.53 8.50 4.73
N TRP A 77 -2.75 7.97 4.76
CA TRP A 77 -3.87 8.56 5.47
C TRP A 77 -4.28 7.67 6.63
N THR A 78 -4.40 8.26 7.81
CA THR A 78 -4.76 7.56 9.04
C THR A 78 -6.21 7.87 9.41
N TYR A 79 -7.02 6.84 9.63
CA TYR A 79 -8.43 6.94 10.00
C TYR A 79 -8.69 6.31 11.36
N HIS A 80 -9.54 6.98 12.15
CA HIS A 80 -10.06 6.49 13.42
C HIS A 80 -11.25 5.54 13.19
N ARG A 81 -11.22 4.34 13.79
CA ARG A 81 -12.29 3.32 13.64
C ARG A 81 -13.17 3.12 14.89
N GLY A 82 -13.02 3.96 15.91
CA GLY A 82 -13.72 3.82 17.18
C GLY A 82 -12.77 3.47 18.32
N GLN A 83 -13.21 3.71 19.55
CA GLN A 83 -12.45 3.38 20.75
C GLN A 83 -12.19 1.87 20.83
N GLY A 84 -10.98 1.48 21.23
CA GLY A 84 -10.58 0.07 21.32
C GLY A 84 -10.38 -0.64 19.97
N HIS A 85 -10.52 0.07 18.85
CA HIS A 85 -10.13 -0.45 17.54
C HIS A 85 -8.74 0.04 17.15
N PHE A 86 -8.07 -0.71 16.29
CA PHE A 86 -6.84 -0.24 15.66
C PHE A 86 -7.15 0.92 14.71
N LEU A 87 -6.24 1.89 14.61
CA LEU A 87 -6.22 2.85 13.51
C LEU A 87 -6.18 2.11 12.17
N ALA A 88 -6.71 2.74 11.12
CA ALA A 88 -6.55 2.25 9.76
C ALA A 88 -5.62 3.20 9.00
N ILE A 89 -4.55 2.65 8.42
CA ILE A 89 -3.59 3.40 7.62
C ILE A 89 -3.75 2.97 6.16
N VAL A 90 -4.24 3.89 5.34
CA VAL A 90 -4.43 3.71 3.90
C VAL A 90 -3.25 4.34 3.20
N ARG A 91 -2.47 3.53 2.49
CA ARG A 91 -1.35 4.01 1.68
C ARG A 91 -1.77 4.15 0.23
N PHE A 92 -1.47 5.29 -0.36
CA PHE A 92 -1.70 5.60 -1.76
C PHE A 92 -0.40 5.61 -2.53
N ARG A 93 -0.42 4.95 -3.69
CA ARG A 93 0.59 5.14 -4.72
C ARG A 93 -0.04 5.90 -5.87
N ASN A 94 0.53 7.04 -6.22
CA ASN A 94 -0.07 8.01 -7.14
C ASN A 94 -1.44 8.48 -6.61
N THR A 95 -2.54 7.96 -7.18
CA THR A 95 -3.92 8.35 -6.81
C THR A 95 -4.77 7.17 -6.34
N ALA A 96 -4.19 5.97 -6.21
CA ALA A 96 -4.92 4.75 -5.89
C ALA A 96 -4.40 4.08 -4.62
N VAL A 97 -5.29 3.37 -3.92
CA VAL A 97 -4.94 2.60 -2.71
C VAL A 97 -3.96 1.49 -3.09
N ASP A 98 -2.73 1.59 -2.59
CA ASP A 98 -1.68 0.57 -2.69
C ASP A 98 -1.89 -0.52 -1.62
N SER A 99 -2.17 -0.09 -0.38
CA SER A 99 -2.37 -1.01 0.74
C SER A 99 -3.22 -0.39 1.85
N ILE A 100 -3.90 -1.23 2.62
CA ILE A 100 -4.63 -0.85 3.83
C ILE A 100 -4.08 -1.70 4.97
N ARG A 101 -3.66 -1.10 6.07
CA ARG A 101 -3.11 -1.82 7.22
C ARG A 101 -3.63 -1.27 8.53
N ASP A 102 -3.55 -2.08 9.57
CA ASP A 102 -3.85 -1.63 10.94
C ASP A 102 -2.65 -0.85 11.51
N GLY A 103 -2.95 0.24 12.21
CA GLY A 103 -1.99 1.06 12.94
C GLY A 103 -2.01 0.78 14.44
N GLU A 104 -1.70 1.79 15.24
CA GLU A 104 -1.76 1.70 16.70
C GLU A 104 -3.20 1.47 17.19
N ARG A 105 -3.34 0.78 18.32
CA ARG A 105 -4.63 0.61 18.98
C ARG A 105 -5.02 1.89 19.71
N MET A 106 -6.24 2.36 19.45
CA MET A 106 -6.79 3.49 20.21
C MET A 106 -6.98 3.09 21.69
N PRO A 107 -6.52 3.93 22.63
CA PRO A 107 -6.73 3.69 24.06
C PRO A 107 -8.22 3.70 24.45
#